data_AF-A0A949MC89-F1
#
_entry.id   AF-A0A949MC89-F1
#
_cell.length_a   1.000
_cell.length_b   1.000
_cell.length_c   1.000
_cell.angle_alpha   90.00
_cell.angle_beta   90.00
_cell.angle_gamma   90.00
#
_symmetry.space_group_name_H-M   'P 1'
#
loop_
_entity.id
_entity.type
_entity.pdbx_description
1 polymer ?
#
loop_
_entity_poly.entity_id
_entity_poly.type
_entity_poly.pdbx_seq_one_letter_code
_entity_poly.pdbx_strand_id
1 'polypeptide(L)'
;MKKARVFFTALFLAGAATATAQPVSMAQIHFLGGEAISGDPNHLAFTKEFCSPPAVALENEALDKLARAPGAWLRAKLPAGATDGSGQLRPLLDDLLKSEWRLEIADENGQPEYCLAIRLSDARAQLWSRNLSTLLENWTGIKISRQASGWELKKDEAPNMFQFSRQGGLVVLDCGQDHLFLRDALIQAFVAGPAMNTPQPAWLEMNLDWPRLARVFPALAKFDFPVMAFQARAYGGNFHVGGRFYPSRPLPPLPAWRIPTNVIHEPFISFTAARGAGRWLERQWWFRPLALRPQPDQLFIWTLPQIPFQTFAAEPVADPNAALGQLRGNLAANTSWEGQFTTPLKVTLAGGRLSFTGTPFIAPYIQADREAHGNFLMGGFFPNTPRGQPWPPKLLAELAQPNLVYYHWEFTSQRLKELPQLTQLLLLLTNRRQLLGGSAGERWLQRVGSTWGSTVTSITEESPRELLFTRTAPGGLTAIEALALANWIESPAFPAFDLRLPRRPRLRPVHRRKMLSTPPRPAPVAPR
;
A
#
# COMPACT_ATOMS: atom_id res chain seq x y z
N MET A 1 -16.49 25.34 25.13
CA MET A 1 -15.48 25.56 24.06
C MET A 1 -15.74 24.57 22.93
N LYS A 2 -15.66 25.01 21.66
CA LYS A 2 -16.27 24.35 20.51
C LYS A 2 -15.45 23.15 20.00
N LYS A 3 -16.12 22.02 19.69
CA LYS A 3 -15.56 20.88 18.93
C LYS A 3 -16.18 20.89 17.54
N ALA A 4 -15.37 21.03 16.48
CA ALA A 4 -15.84 21.01 15.10
C ALA A 4 -16.24 19.59 14.68
N ARG A 5 -17.36 19.48 13.95
CA ARG A 5 -17.83 18.26 13.27
C ARG A 5 -17.49 18.40 11.79
N VAL A 6 -16.99 17.35 11.15
CA VAL A 6 -16.83 17.28 9.68
C VAL A 6 -17.72 16.16 9.17
N PHE A 7 -18.70 16.54 8.35
CA PHE A 7 -19.64 15.64 7.69
C PHE A 7 -19.27 15.52 6.20
N PHE A 8 -19.66 14.41 5.55
CA PHE A 8 -19.93 14.37 4.11
C PHE A 8 -20.90 15.52 3.74
N THR A 9 -20.54 16.55 2.98
CA THR A 9 -19.23 16.96 2.41
C THR A 9 -19.14 18.49 2.57
N ALA A 10 -17.98 19.09 2.86
CA ALA A 10 -17.94 20.48 3.36
C ALA A 10 -16.92 21.44 2.73
N LEU A 11 -17.44 22.29 1.84
CA LEU A 11 -16.95 23.64 1.47
C LEU A 11 -17.45 24.68 2.53
N PHE A 12 -17.17 25.99 2.51
CA PHE A 12 -16.58 26.91 1.52
C PHE A 12 -15.93 28.14 2.23
N LEU A 13 -15.72 29.25 1.49
CA LEU A 13 -15.35 30.63 1.90
C LEU A 13 -13.90 30.88 2.37
N ALA A 14 -13.17 31.92 1.90
CA ALA A 14 -13.33 32.80 0.73
C ALA A 14 -11.99 33.54 0.44
N GLY A 15 -11.69 33.94 -0.80
CA GLY A 15 -10.49 34.74 -1.10
C GLY A 15 -10.01 34.77 -2.56
N ALA A 16 -10.72 35.52 -3.41
CA ALA A 16 -10.45 35.93 -4.80
C ALA A 16 -9.13 35.52 -5.52
N ALA A 17 -9.27 34.88 -6.69
CA ALA A 17 -8.77 35.41 -7.98
C ALA A 17 -9.44 34.69 -9.17
N THR A 18 -9.68 35.41 -10.27
CA THR A 18 -10.44 34.96 -11.44
C THR A 18 -9.61 34.16 -12.46
N ALA A 19 -10.10 32.98 -12.86
CA ALA A 19 -9.95 32.43 -14.21
C ALA A 19 -11.01 31.33 -14.41
N THR A 20 -11.73 31.34 -15.53
CA THR A 20 -12.61 30.23 -15.93
C THR A 20 -11.74 29.03 -16.28
N ALA A 21 -11.58 28.10 -15.35
CA ALA A 21 -10.75 26.92 -15.50
C ALA A 21 -11.54 25.77 -16.14
N GLN A 22 -10.94 25.09 -17.11
CA GLN A 22 -11.43 23.78 -17.55
C GLN A 22 -11.40 22.79 -16.37
N PRO A 23 -12.28 21.76 -16.35
CA PRO A 23 -12.29 20.80 -15.26
C PRO A 23 -10.93 20.12 -15.12
N VAL A 24 -10.40 20.04 -13.90
CA VAL A 24 -9.04 19.54 -13.69
C VAL A 24 -9.09 18.15 -13.08
N SER A 25 -8.72 17.16 -13.90
CA SER A 25 -8.73 15.75 -13.53
C SER A 25 -7.85 15.46 -12.31
N MET A 26 -8.38 14.67 -11.38
CA MET A 26 -7.72 14.22 -10.15
C MET A 26 -7.29 12.75 -10.24
N ALA A 27 -8.10 11.92 -10.90
CA ALA A 27 -7.78 10.54 -11.19
C ALA A 27 -8.39 10.12 -12.53
N GLN A 28 -7.59 9.45 -13.35
CA GLN A 28 -8.05 8.68 -14.52
C GLN A 28 -7.50 7.27 -14.37
N ILE A 29 -8.37 6.27 -14.43
CA ILE A 29 -8.00 4.86 -14.34
C ILE A 29 -8.67 4.11 -15.48
N HIS A 30 -7.90 3.34 -16.25
CA HIS A 30 -8.42 2.39 -17.25
C HIS A 30 -7.97 1.00 -16.88
N PHE A 31 -8.90 0.06 -16.84
CA PHE A 31 -8.61 -1.36 -16.68
C PHE A 31 -9.19 -2.13 -17.87
N LEU A 32 -8.36 -2.99 -18.46
CA LEU A 32 -8.69 -3.73 -19.69
C LEU A 32 -9.74 -4.82 -19.45
N GLY A 33 -9.89 -5.31 -18.21
CA GLY A 33 -10.81 -6.38 -17.86
C GLY A 33 -10.18 -7.78 -17.98
N GLY A 34 -10.45 -8.65 -17.01
CA GLY A 34 -9.96 -10.03 -17.00
C GLY A 34 -10.34 -10.87 -18.23
N GLU A 35 -11.46 -10.57 -18.90
CA GLU A 35 -11.87 -11.24 -20.13
C GLU A 35 -10.93 -10.91 -21.30
N ALA A 36 -10.61 -9.63 -21.50
CA ALA A 36 -9.66 -9.19 -22.53
C ALA A 36 -8.21 -9.57 -22.18
N ILE A 37 -7.82 -9.48 -20.91
CA ILE A 37 -6.52 -9.97 -20.42
C ILE A 37 -6.37 -11.48 -20.71
N SER A 38 -7.43 -12.28 -20.56
CA SER A 38 -7.39 -13.72 -20.87
C SER A 38 -7.21 -14.02 -22.37
N GLY A 39 -7.49 -13.06 -23.25
CA GLY A 39 -7.18 -13.13 -24.69
C GLY A 39 -5.76 -12.70 -25.06
N ASP A 40 -4.99 -12.12 -24.13
CA ASP A 40 -3.61 -11.67 -24.38
C ASP A 40 -2.64 -12.87 -24.46
N PRO A 41 -1.72 -12.94 -25.44
CA PRO A 41 -0.68 -13.98 -25.48
C PRO A 41 0.16 -14.12 -24.20
N ASN A 42 0.24 -13.06 -23.39
CA ASN A 42 1.00 -13.01 -22.14
C ASN A 42 0.15 -13.28 -20.88
N HIS A 43 -1.14 -13.60 -21.01
CA HIS A 43 -2.07 -13.84 -19.90
C HIS A 43 -1.55 -14.85 -18.87
N LEU A 44 -0.68 -15.78 -19.26
CA LEU A 44 -0.11 -16.81 -18.38
C LEU A 44 0.60 -16.23 -17.14
N ALA A 45 1.16 -15.01 -17.22
CA ALA A 45 1.70 -14.34 -16.04
C ALA A 45 0.60 -13.96 -15.04
N PHE A 46 -0.55 -13.50 -15.53
CA PHE A 46 -1.73 -13.22 -14.72
C PHE A 46 -2.34 -14.50 -14.13
N THR A 47 -2.65 -15.48 -14.98
CA THR A 47 -3.37 -16.69 -14.58
C THR A 47 -2.59 -17.55 -13.57
N LYS A 48 -1.26 -17.65 -13.72
CA LYS A 48 -0.42 -18.43 -12.79
C LYS A 48 -0.44 -17.90 -11.36
N GLU A 49 -0.59 -16.59 -11.18
CA GLU A 49 -0.43 -15.94 -9.88
C GLU A 49 -1.76 -15.51 -9.25
N PHE A 50 -2.70 -15.02 -10.07
CA PHE A 50 -3.96 -14.43 -9.59
C PHE A 50 -5.18 -15.36 -9.74
N CYS A 51 -5.14 -16.41 -10.58
CA CYS A 51 -6.26 -17.35 -10.73
C CYS A 51 -6.11 -18.65 -9.92
N SER A 52 -5.15 -18.72 -8.99
CA SER A 52 -5.01 -19.88 -8.09
C SER A 52 -6.13 -19.93 -7.04
N PRO A 53 -6.54 -21.12 -6.52
CA PRO A 53 -7.62 -21.19 -5.53
C PRO A 53 -7.40 -20.32 -4.27
N PRO A 54 -6.17 -20.17 -3.72
CA PRO A 54 -5.91 -19.21 -2.65
C PRO A 54 -6.07 -17.73 -3.06
N ALA A 55 -5.67 -17.37 -4.28
CA ALA A 55 -5.86 -16.03 -4.81
C ALA A 55 -7.35 -15.69 -4.99
N VAL A 56 -8.12 -16.61 -5.58
CA VAL A 56 -9.59 -16.49 -5.72
C VAL A 56 -10.29 -16.41 -4.36
N ALA A 57 -9.80 -17.12 -3.33
CA ALA A 57 -10.33 -17.00 -1.97
C ALA A 57 -10.07 -15.61 -1.37
N LEU A 58 -8.86 -15.06 -1.54
CA LEU A 58 -8.50 -13.72 -1.06
C LEU A 58 -9.23 -12.62 -1.82
N GLU A 59 -9.41 -12.78 -3.13
CA GLU A 59 -10.22 -11.91 -3.99
C GLU A 59 -11.67 -11.86 -3.47
N ASN A 60 -12.32 -13.02 -3.30
CA ASN A 60 -13.69 -13.07 -2.78
C ASN A 60 -13.82 -12.40 -1.41
N GLU A 61 -12.86 -12.59 -0.49
CA GLU A 61 -12.86 -11.89 0.80
C GLU A 61 -12.75 -10.36 0.64
N ALA A 62 -11.92 -9.88 -0.29
CA ALA A 62 -11.81 -8.46 -0.59
C ALA A 62 -13.11 -7.90 -1.20
N LEU A 63 -13.70 -8.57 -2.19
CA LEU A 63 -14.94 -8.15 -2.83
C LEU A 63 -16.13 -8.14 -1.86
N ASP A 64 -16.23 -9.15 -0.98
CA ASP A 64 -17.28 -9.24 0.04
C ASP A 64 -17.20 -8.11 1.07
N LYS A 65 -15.98 -7.67 1.43
CA LYS A 65 -15.77 -6.52 2.31
C LYS A 65 -16.02 -5.19 1.60
N LEU A 66 -15.55 -5.05 0.36
CA LEU A 66 -15.80 -3.88 -0.49
C LEU A 66 -17.31 -3.66 -0.70
N ALA A 67 -18.07 -4.72 -0.95
CA ALA A 67 -19.53 -4.63 -1.13
C ALA A 67 -20.27 -4.11 0.12
N ARG A 68 -19.76 -4.39 1.33
CA ARG A 68 -20.34 -3.92 2.61
C ARG A 68 -19.86 -2.52 3.00
N ALA A 69 -18.71 -2.08 2.49
CA ALA A 69 -18.04 -0.87 2.95
C ALA A 69 -18.88 0.42 2.76
N PRO A 70 -19.55 0.65 1.61
CA PRO A 70 -20.44 1.80 1.44
C PRO A 70 -21.56 1.88 2.48
N GLY A 71 -22.30 0.78 2.71
CA GLY A 71 -23.37 0.76 3.71
C GLY A 71 -22.85 0.92 5.14
N ALA A 72 -21.69 0.35 5.46
CA ALA A 72 -21.04 0.54 6.76
C ALA A 72 -20.59 2.01 6.97
N TRP A 73 -20.08 2.67 5.93
CA TRP A 73 -19.63 4.07 5.98
C TRP A 73 -20.80 5.05 6.07
N LEU A 74 -21.88 4.79 5.33
CA LEU A 74 -23.09 5.61 5.31
C LEU A 74 -24.06 5.32 6.46
N ARG A 75 -23.82 4.31 7.31
CA ARG A 75 -24.76 3.80 8.33
C ARG A 75 -25.45 4.85 9.20
N ALA A 76 -24.79 5.98 9.50
CA ALA A 76 -25.35 7.07 10.30
C ALA A 76 -26.26 8.05 9.50
N LYS A 77 -26.22 7.98 8.16
CA LYS A 77 -27.06 8.73 7.22
C LYS A 77 -28.18 7.87 6.59
N LEU A 78 -28.08 6.53 6.65
CA LEU A 78 -29.08 5.65 6.05
C LEU A 78 -30.41 5.66 6.83
N PRO A 79 -31.56 5.50 6.15
CA PRO A 79 -32.86 5.31 6.79
C PRO A 79 -32.88 4.13 7.78
N ALA A 80 -33.72 4.23 8.82
CA ALA A 80 -33.87 3.15 9.79
C ALA A 80 -34.37 1.87 9.10
N GLY A 81 -33.62 0.76 9.26
CA GLY A 81 -33.93 -0.52 8.62
C GLY A 81 -33.38 -0.70 7.20
N ALA A 82 -32.70 0.31 6.63
CA ALA A 82 -32.02 0.15 5.34
C ALA A 82 -30.92 -0.93 5.41
N THR A 83 -30.78 -1.71 4.33
CA THR A 83 -29.71 -2.72 4.20
C THR A 83 -28.36 -2.08 3.90
N ASP A 84 -27.26 -2.80 4.14
CA ASP A 84 -25.91 -2.33 3.85
C ASP A 84 -25.55 -2.31 2.34
N GLY A 85 -26.49 -2.69 1.47
CA GLY A 85 -26.32 -2.72 0.01
C GLY A 85 -25.44 -3.85 -0.53
N SER A 86 -24.87 -4.69 0.33
CA SER A 86 -23.83 -5.65 -0.08
C SER A 86 -24.31 -6.65 -1.14
N GLY A 87 -25.53 -7.17 -1.02
CA GLY A 87 -26.11 -8.06 -2.03
C GLY A 87 -26.37 -7.40 -3.38
N GLN A 88 -26.63 -6.09 -3.42
CA GLN A 88 -26.78 -5.31 -4.65
C GLN A 88 -25.42 -5.00 -5.29
N LEU A 89 -24.41 -4.68 -4.48
CA LEU A 89 -23.08 -4.22 -4.94
C LEU A 89 -22.14 -5.36 -5.30
N ARG A 90 -22.15 -6.48 -4.56
CA ARG A 90 -21.21 -7.60 -4.74
C ARG A 90 -21.16 -8.15 -6.18
N PRO A 91 -22.28 -8.32 -6.92
CA PRO A 91 -22.25 -8.75 -8.31
C PRO A 91 -21.67 -7.70 -9.28
N LEU A 92 -21.73 -6.41 -8.94
CA LEU A 92 -21.19 -5.34 -9.78
C LEU A 92 -19.66 -5.31 -9.68
N LEU A 93 -19.13 -5.64 -8.49
CA LEU A 93 -17.69 -5.80 -8.28
C LEU A 93 -17.10 -6.99 -9.06
N ASP A 94 -17.86 -8.08 -9.28
CA ASP A 94 -17.43 -9.17 -10.18
C ASP A 94 -17.23 -8.68 -11.62
N ASP A 95 -18.09 -7.78 -12.09
CA ASP A 95 -18.00 -7.24 -13.45
C ASP A 95 -16.80 -6.32 -13.60
N LEU A 96 -16.45 -5.53 -12.57
CA LEU A 96 -15.25 -4.69 -12.56
C LEU A 96 -13.93 -5.48 -12.63
N LEU A 97 -13.91 -6.77 -12.28
CA LEU A 97 -12.74 -7.63 -12.49
C LEU A 97 -12.68 -8.23 -13.90
N LYS A 98 -13.82 -8.37 -14.58
CA LYS A 98 -13.95 -9.09 -15.85
C LYS A 98 -13.97 -8.17 -17.06
N SER A 99 -14.73 -7.08 -16.96
CA SER A 99 -15.06 -6.17 -18.04
C SER A 99 -14.06 -5.01 -18.13
N GLU A 100 -13.90 -4.47 -19.33
CA GLU A 100 -13.19 -3.21 -19.55
C GLU A 100 -13.94 -2.05 -18.88
N TRP A 101 -13.24 -1.22 -18.11
CA TRP A 101 -13.81 0.00 -17.52
C TRP A 101 -12.82 1.16 -17.44
N ARG A 102 -13.38 2.38 -17.41
CA ARG A 102 -12.67 3.63 -17.13
C ARG A 102 -13.36 4.39 -16.00
N LEU A 103 -12.60 4.88 -15.04
CA LEU A 103 -13.04 5.76 -13.97
C LEU A 103 -12.31 7.10 -14.10
N GLU A 104 -13.07 8.18 -14.12
CA GLU A 104 -12.53 9.53 -13.97
C GLU A 104 -13.11 10.21 -12.72
N ILE A 105 -12.24 10.92 -12.00
CA ILE A 105 -12.58 11.80 -10.90
C ILE A 105 -11.97 13.16 -11.22
N ALA A 106 -12.79 14.20 -11.28
CA ALA A 106 -12.36 15.57 -11.52
C ALA A 106 -13.09 16.53 -10.59
N ASP A 107 -12.67 17.79 -10.60
CA ASP A 107 -13.25 18.85 -9.78
C ASP A 107 -13.48 20.10 -10.61
N GLU A 108 -14.66 20.68 -10.45
CA GLU A 108 -15.00 22.01 -10.91
C GLU A 108 -15.43 22.85 -9.70
N ASN A 109 -14.69 23.94 -9.44
CA ASN A 109 -14.97 24.88 -8.35
C ASN A 109 -15.07 24.27 -6.93
N GLY A 110 -14.38 23.16 -6.65
CA GLY A 110 -14.42 22.46 -5.36
C GLY A 110 -15.57 21.47 -5.19
N GLN A 111 -16.34 21.21 -6.27
CA GLN A 111 -17.31 20.12 -6.35
C GLN A 111 -16.74 18.97 -7.18
N PRO A 112 -16.47 17.80 -6.58
CA PRO A 112 -15.97 16.65 -7.31
C PRO A 112 -17.06 15.90 -8.07
N GLU A 113 -16.79 15.57 -9.32
CA GLU A 113 -17.56 14.61 -10.13
C GLU A 113 -16.83 13.27 -10.21
N TYR A 114 -17.60 12.18 -10.22
CA TYR A 114 -17.14 10.81 -10.39
C TYR A 114 -17.89 10.20 -11.58
N CYS A 115 -17.17 9.71 -12.58
CA CYS A 115 -17.72 9.15 -13.81
C CYS A 115 -17.08 7.76 -14.07
N LEU A 116 -17.90 6.72 -14.14
CA LEU A 116 -17.48 5.34 -14.42
C LEU A 116 -18.17 4.82 -15.69
N ALA A 117 -17.38 4.54 -16.72
CA ALA A 117 -17.83 3.83 -17.91
C ALA A 117 -17.35 2.38 -17.87
N ILE A 118 -18.24 1.41 -18.10
CA ILE A 118 -17.93 -0.04 -18.12
C ILE A 118 -18.64 -0.72 -19.30
N ARG A 119 -17.92 -1.59 -20.01
CA ARG A 119 -18.46 -2.37 -21.14
C ARG A 119 -19.24 -3.57 -20.62
N LEU A 120 -20.55 -3.65 -20.88
CA LEU A 120 -21.42 -4.70 -20.33
C LEU A 120 -22.42 -5.26 -21.36
N SER A 121 -22.63 -6.57 -21.31
CA SER A 121 -23.74 -7.24 -22.01
C SER A 121 -25.10 -6.79 -21.47
N ASP A 122 -26.15 -6.93 -22.28
CA ASP A 122 -27.52 -6.52 -21.96
C ASP A 122 -28.01 -7.01 -20.59
N ALA A 123 -27.78 -8.29 -20.28
CA ALA A 123 -28.17 -8.88 -19.01
C ALA A 123 -27.43 -8.28 -17.82
N ARG A 124 -26.13 -7.97 -17.95
CA ARG A 124 -25.34 -7.32 -16.89
C ARG A 124 -25.70 -5.84 -16.76
N ALA A 125 -25.92 -5.13 -17.85
CA ALA A 125 -26.37 -3.74 -17.82
C ALA A 125 -27.74 -3.57 -17.14
N GLN A 126 -28.68 -4.50 -17.38
CA GLN A 126 -29.97 -4.55 -16.67
C GLN A 126 -29.81 -4.85 -15.17
N LEU A 127 -28.90 -5.77 -14.80
CA LEU A 127 -28.56 -6.04 -13.41
C LEU A 127 -28.01 -4.79 -12.71
N TRP A 128 -27.06 -4.09 -13.33
CA TRP A 128 -26.50 -2.83 -12.82
C TRP A 128 -27.59 -1.78 -12.63
N SER A 129 -28.41 -1.53 -13.66
CA SER A 129 -29.51 -0.56 -13.57
C SER A 129 -30.43 -0.87 -12.41
N ARG A 130 -30.86 -2.13 -12.25
CA ARG A 130 -31.80 -2.55 -11.19
C ARG A 130 -31.17 -2.44 -9.81
N ASN A 131 -29.99 -3.02 -9.63
CA ASN A 131 -29.33 -3.08 -8.34
C ASN A 131 -29.02 -1.68 -7.81
N LEU A 132 -28.50 -0.79 -8.65
CA LEU A 132 -28.18 0.58 -8.28
C LEU A 132 -29.43 1.44 -8.07
N SER A 133 -30.46 1.33 -8.93
CA SER A 133 -31.71 2.08 -8.71
C SER A 133 -32.36 1.67 -7.38
N THR A 134 -32.52 0.36 -7.14
CA THR A 134 -33.12 -0.13 -5.89
C THR A 134 -32.28 0.23 -4.66
N LEU A 135 -30.94 0.21 -4.78
CA LEU A 135 -30.06 0.59 -3.69
C LEU A 135 -30.21 2.07 -3.33
N LEU A 136 -30.19 2.97 -4.32
CA LEU A 136 -30.32 4.40 -4.09
C LEU A 136 -31.71 4.78 -3.58
N GLU A 137 -32.80 4.19 -4.09
CA GLU A 137 -34.14 4.40 -3.53
C GLU A 137 -34.19 3.99 -2.05
N ASN A 138 -33.63 2.84 -1.69
CA ASN A 138 -33.61 2.35 -0.32
C ASN A 138 -32.73 3.20 0.63
N TRP A 139 -31.65 3.78 0.11
CA TRP A 139 -30.71 4.59 0.90
C TRP A 139 -31.09 6.06 1.01
N THR A 140 -31.87 6.59 0.07
CA THR A 140 -32.26 8.02 0.06
C THR A 140 -33.73 8.24 0.39
N GLY A 141 -34.60 7.23 0.20
CA GLY A 141 -36.05 7.40 0.22
C GLY A 141 -36.62 8.11 -1.02
N ILE A 142 -35.77 8.54 -1.96
CA ILE A 142 -36.14 9.30 -3.15
C ILE A 142 -36.38 8.35 -4.32
N LYS A 143 -37.43 8.60 -5.12
CA LYS A 143 -37.75 7.79 -6.29
C LYS A 143 -36.91 8.16 -7.50
N ILE A 144 -36.54 7.13 -8.26
CA ILE A 144 -35.70 7.24 -9.45
C ILE A 144 -36.53 7.76 -10.63
N SER A 145 -36.04 8.82 -11.29
CA SER A 145 -36.62 9.35 -12.52
C SER A 145 -36.15 8.53 -13.72
N ARG A 146 -37.08 7.99 -14.52
CA ARG A 146 -36.76 7.18 -15.71
C ARG A 146 -36.43 8.08 -16.90
N GLN A 147 -35.36 7.75 -17.61
CA GLN A 147 -34.90 8.44 -18.82
C GLN A 147 -34.87 7.46 -19.99
N ALA A 148 -34.89 7.97 -21.23
CA ALA A 148 -34.96 7.13 -22.44
C ALA A 148 -33.84 6.08 -22.55
N SER A 149 -32.64 6.39 -22.08
CA SER A 149 -31.46 5.52 -22.09
C SER A 149 -31.01 5.07 -20.69
N GLY A 150 -31.80 5.30 -19.63
CA GLY A 150 -31.38 5.01 -18.27
C GLY A 150 -32.25 5.63 -17.18
N TRP A 151 -31.62 6.27 -16.19
CA TRP A 151 -32.32 6.92 -15.08
C TRP A 151 -31.47 7.97 -14.36
N GLU A 152 -32.14 8.84 -13.60
CA GLU A 152 -31.55 9.90 -12.79
C GLU A 152 -32.13 9.87 -11.35
N LEU A 153 -31.31 10.24 -10.36
CA LEU A 153 -31.77 10.63 -9.03
C LEU A 153 -31.25 12.04 -8.71
N LYS A 154 -32.16 12.91 -8.27
CA LYS A 154 -31.84 14.24 -7.73
C LYS A 154 -32.26 14.31 -6.26
N LYS A 155 -31.42 14.90 -5.41
CA LYS A 155 -31.67 15.14 -3.97
C LYS A 155 -31.24 16.54 -3.56
N ASP A 156 -31.52 16.96 -2.32
CA ASP A 156 -31.17 18.31 -1.86
C ASP A 156 -29.73 18.42 -1.32
N GLU A 157 -29.19 17.36 -0.72
CA GLU A 157 -27.80 17.33 -0.22
C GLU A 157 -26.78 17.09 -1.36
N ALA A 158 -25.55 17.58 -1.22
CA ALA A 158 -24.43 17.17 -2.08
C ALA A 158 -23.97 15.71 -1.83
N PRO A 159 -23.34 15.02 -2.81
CA PRO A 159 -23.55 15.23 -4.25
C PRO A 159 -25.04 15.04 -4.56
N ASN A 160 -25.60 15.94 -5.34
CA ASN A 160 -27.06 16.07 -5.47
C ASN A 160 -27.64 15.39 -6.71
N MET A 161 -26.80 14.99 -7.67
CA MET A 161 -27.22 14.33 -8.91
C MET A 161 -26.47 13.00 -9.10
N PHE A 162 -27.24 11.94 -9.37
CA PHE A 162 -26.74 10.63 -9.80
C PHE A 162 -27.38 10.28 -11.13
N GLN A 163 -26.60 9.79 -12.09
CA GLN A 163 -27.13 9.33 -13.37
C GLN A 163 -26.63 7.93 -13.72
N PHE A 164 -27.51 7.17 -14.35
CA PHE A 164 -27.22 5.91 -15.01
C PHE A 164 -27.64 6.04 -16.46
N SER A 165 -26.81 5.57 -17.38
CA SER A 165 -27.22 5.42 -18.78
C SER A 165 -26.58 4.22 -19.44
N ARG A 166 -27.17 3.79 -20.57
CA ARG A 166 -26.59 2.81 -21.47
C ARG A 166 -26.47 3.38 -22.88
N GLN A 167 -25.28 3.29 -23.47
CA GLN A 167 -24.99 3.77 -24.83
C GLN A 167 -23.92 2.88 -25.48
N GLY A 168 -24.17 2.35 -26.68
CA GLY A 168 -23.15 1.59 -27.44
C GLY A 168 -22.56 0.36 -26.75
N GLY A 169 -23.31 -0.29 -25.83
CA GLY A 169 -22.81 -1.39 -25.01
C GLY A 169 -22.02 -0.97 -23.76
N LEU A 170 -21.81 0.34 -23.57
CA LEU A 170 -21.29 0.90 -22.32
C LEU A 170 -22.44 1.20 -21.36
N VAL A 171 -22.22 0.92 -20.07
CA VAL A 171 -22.95 1.51 -18.95
C VAL A 171 -22.10 2.64 -18.41
N VAL A 172 -22.72 3.80 -18.19
CA VAL A 172 -22.08 4.99 -17.61
C VAL A 172 -22.82 5.36 -16.33
N LEU A 173 -22.06 5.47 -15.23
CA LEU A 173 -22.53 5.90 -13.92
C LEU A 173 -21.84 7.21 -13.53
N ASP A 174 -22.63 8.21 -13.19
CA ASP A 174 -22.12 9.53 -12.80
C ASP A 174 -22.69 9.98 -11.46
N CYS A 175 -21.90 10.74 -10.73
CA CYS A 175 -22.25 11.32 -9.44
C CYS A 175 -21.55 12.67 -9.28
N GLY A 176 -22.29 13.73 -8.97
CA GLY A 176 -21.76 15.09 -8.92
C GLY A 176 -22.73 16.11 -8.32
N GLN A 177 -22.46 17.39 -8.57
CA GLN A 177 -23.20 18.53 -8.02
C GLN A 177 -23.70 19.43 -9.16
N ASP A 178 -25.02 19.52 -9.30
CA ASP A 178 -25.81 20.34 -10.24
C ASP A 178 -25.61 20.03 -11.74
N HIS A 179 -24.37 19.82 -12.18
CA HIS A 179 -23.98 19.45 -13.53
C HIS A 179 -23.06 18.23 -13.52
N LEU A 180 -22.96 17.55 -14.67
CA LEU A 180 -22.10 16.40 -14.91
C LEU A 180 -21.41 16.63 -16.26
N PHE A 181 -20.12 16.89 -16.23
CA PHE A 181 -19.28 17.31 -17.37
C PHE A 181 -18.31 16.21 -17.84
N LEU A 182 -18.05 15.15 -17.04
CA LEU A 182 -17.09 14.10 -17.40
C LEU A 182 -17.63 13.11 -18.43
N ARG A 183 -18.93 12.84 -18.39
CA ARG A 183 -19.65 11.84 -19.18
C ARG A 183 -19.23 11.77 -20.65
N ASP A 184 -19.34 12.89 -21.38
CA ASP A 184 -19.10 12.90 -22.83
C ASP A 184 -17.62 12.69 -23.16
N ALA A 185 -16.71 13.27 -22.36
CA ALA A 185 -15.27 13.08 -22.50
C ALA A 185 -14.87 11.63 -22.22
N LEU A 186 -15.45 10.99 -21.18
CA LEU A 186 -15.14 9.60 -20.85
C LEU A 186 -15.66 8.63 -21.91
N ILE A 187 -16.86 8.86 -22.46
CA ILE A 187 -17.41 8.07 -23.57
C ILE A 187 -16.52 8.22 -24.82
N GLN A 188 -16.13 9.45 -25.18
CA GLN A 188 -15.22 9.70 -26.31
C GLN A 188 -13.87 9.00 -26.11
N ALA A 189 -13.29 9.08 -24.91
CA ALA A 189 -12.03 8.41 -24.58
C ALA A 189 -12.15 6.88 -24.67
N PHE A 190 -13.29 6.30 -24.27
CA PHE A 190 -13.57 4.87 -24.39
C PHE A 190 -13.68 4.43 -25.87
N VAL A 191 -14.34 5.23 -26.70
CA VAL A 191 -14.49 4.98 -28.15
C VAL A 191 -13.16 5.15 -28.90
N ALA A 192 -12.33 6.11 -28.50
CA ALA A 192 -11.00 6.32 -29.07
C ALA A 192 -10.00 5.18 -28.77
N GLY A 193 -10.29 4.35 -27.76
CA GLY A 193 -9.44 3.23 -27.36
C GLY A 193 -8.21 3.66 -26.54
N PRO A 194 -7.18 2.80 -26.45
CA PRO A 194 -5.88 3.18 -25.90
C PRO A 194 -5.22 4.26 -26.78
N ALA A 195 -4.34 5.07 -26.21
CA ALA A 195 -3.58 6.06 -26.99
C ALA A 195 -2.79 5.35 -28.11
N MET A 196 -3.17 5.59 -29.37
CA MET A 196 -2.52 5.01 -30.55
C MET A 196 -1.05 5.41 -30.56
N ASN A 197 -0.17 4.42 -30.32
CA ASN A 197 1.29 4.38 -30.50
C ASN A 197 2.00 3.36 -29.58
N THR A 198 1.27 2.62 -28.73
CA THR A 198 1.85 1.46 -28.00
C THR A 198 1.61 0.15 -28.76
N PRO A 199 2.64 -0.70 -29.01
CA PRO A 199 2.47 -1.95 -29.76
C PRO A 199 1.54 -2.99 -29.13
N GLN A 200 1.30 -2.87 -27.82
CA GLN A 200 0.35 -3.64 -27.03
C GLN A 200 -0.29 -2.67 -26.02
N PRO A 201 -1.62 -2.75 -25.78
CA PRO A 201 -2.27 -1.93 -24.75
C PRO A 201 -1.76 -2.32 -23.36
N ALA A 202 -1.75 -1.37 -22.42
CA ALA A 202 -1.59 -1.74 -21.02
C ALA A 202 -2.86 -2.42 -20.48
N TRP A 203 -2.69 -3.28 -19.48
CA TRP A 203 -3.81 -3.95 -18.80
C TRP A 203 -4.45 -3.07 -17.73
N LEU A 204 -3.65 -2.17 -17.15
CA LEU A 204 -4.06 -1.14 -16.20
C LEU A 204 -3.27 0.14 -16.50
N GLU A 205 -3.96 1.27 -16.59
CA GLU A 205 -3.38 2.62 -16.64
C GLU A 205 -3.97 3.48 -15.53
N MET A 206 -3.15 4.34 -14.90
CA MET A 206 -3.58 5.22 -13.80
C MET A 206 -2.84 6.57 -13.87
N ASN A 207 -3.56 7.68 -14.03
CA ASN A 207 -3.04 9.03 -13.82
C ASN A 207 -3.68 9.59 -12.54
N LEU A 208 -2.88 10.03 -11.56
CA LEU A 208 -3.34 10.37 -10.21
C LEU A 208 -2.67 11.65 -9.69
N ASP A 209 -3.44 12.72 -9.46
CA ASP A 209 -3.01 13.89 -8.68
C ASP A 209 -3.33 13.64 -7.20
N TRP A 210 -2.39 13.02 -6.49
CA TRP A 210 -2.55 12.71 -5.06
C TRP A 210 -2.77 13.94 -4.17
N PRO A 211 -2.09 15.08 -4.37
CA PRO A 211 -2.39 16.33 -3.66
C PRO A 211 -3.84 16.81 -3.83
N ARG A 212 -4.49 16.58 -4.97
CA ARG A 212 -5.93 16.85 -5.18
C ARG A 212 -6.82 15.76 -4.58
N LEU A 213 -6.53 14.49 -4.84
CA LEU A 213 -7.28 13.36 -4.28
C LEU A 213 -7.30 13.40 -2.74
N ALA A 214 -6.23 13.87 -2.10
CA ALA A 214 -6.17 14.08 -0.65
C ALA A 214 -7.14 15.15 -0.12
N ARG A 215 -7.66 16.05 -0.96
CA ARG A 215 -8.70 17.02 -0.60
C ARG A 215 -10.08 16.36 -0.52
N VAL A 216 -10.36 15.47 -1.48
CA VAL A 216 -11.60 14.67 -1.55
C VAL A 216 -11.60 13.53 -0.53
N PHE A 217 -10.44 12.88 -0.36
CA PHE A 217 -10.21 11.76 0.55
C PHE A 217 -9.10 12.10 1.56
N PRO A 218 -9.40 12.82 2.66
CA PRO A 218 -8.40 13.25 3.66
C PRO A 218 -7.54 12.13 4.27
N ALA A 219 -8.00 10.88 4.23
CA ALA A 219 -7.22 9.71 4.64
C ALA A 219 -5.95 9.49 3.78
N LEU A 220 -5.91 10.00 2.55
CA LEU A 220 -4.76 9.92 1.64
C LEU A 220 -3.69 10.97 1.93
N ALA A 221 -4.04 12.09 2.57
CA ALA A 221 -3.12 13.21 2.86
C ALA A 221 -1.88 12.80 3.67
N LYS A 222 -1.97 11.70 4.43
CA LYS A 222 -0.88 11.17 5.25
C LYS A 222 0.27 10.52 4.47
N PHE A 223 0.10 10.25 3.18
CA PHE A 223 1.11 9.56 2.36
C PHE A 223 2.06 10.53 1.62
N ASP A 224 1.71 11.82 1.49
CA ASP A 224 2.51 12.86 0.78
C ASP A 224 2.99 12.42 -0.63
N PHE A 225 2.17 11.64 -1.35
CA PHE A 225 2.50 11.19 -2.71
C PHE A 225 2.43 12.35 -3.72
N PRO A 226 3.31 12.36 -4.75
CA PRO A 226 3.28 13.35 -5.82
C PRO A 226 2.16 13.07 -6.84
N VAL A 227 2.09 13.87 -7.91
CA VAL A 227 1.33 13.45 -9.11
C VAL A 227 2.05 12.24 -9.71
N MET A 228 1.29 11.21 -10.08
CA MET A 228 1.82 9.94 -10.59
C MET A 228 1.08 9.48 -11.84
N ALA A 229 1.82 8.92 -12.81
CA ALA A 229 1.27 8.19 -13.95
C ALA A 229 1.82 6.76 -13.91
N PHE A 230 0.98 5.75 -14.09
CA PHE A 230 1.36 4.33 -14.05
C PHE A 230 0.71 3.54 -15.17
N GLN A 231 1.42 2.51 -15.62
CA GLN A 231 0.92 1.47 -16.50
C GLN A 231 1.43 0.10 -16.04
N ALA A 232 0.59 -0.92 -16.12
CA ALA A 232 0.97 -2.32 -15.90
C ALA A 232 0.56 -3.17 -17.10
N ARG A 233 1.45 -4.08 -17.49
CA ARG A 233 1.30 -5.06 -18.58
C ARG A 233 2.10 -6.31 -18.22
N ALA A 234 1.91 -7.42 -18.94
CA ALA A 234 2.81 -8.57 -18.80
C ALA A 234 3.44 -8.95 -20.14
N TYR A 235 4.70 -9.39 -20.10
CA TYR A 235 5.39 -10.02 -21.22
C TYR A 235 6.64 -10.76 -20.72
N GLY A 236 7.11 -11.75 -21.49
CA GLY A 236 8.27 -12.57 -21.09
C GLY A 236 8.05 -13.31 -19.76
N GLY A 237 6.81 -13.68 -19.45
CA GLY A 237 6.43 -14.41 -18.24
C GLY A 237 6.40 -13.59 -16.94
N ASN A 238 6.57 -12.27 -16.99
CA ASN A 238 6.53 -11.38 -15.82
C ASN A 238 5.58 -10.20 -16.06
N PHE A 239 5.10 -9.58 -14.97
CA PHE A 239 4.52 -8.25 -15.01
C PHE A 239 5.64 -7.20 -15.13
N HIS A 240 5.35 -6.18 -15.92
CA HIS A 240 6.16 -4.98 -16.06
C HIS A 240 5.30 -3.79 -15.69
N VAL A 241 5.69 -3.10 -14.62
CA VAL A 241 5.02 -1.89 -14.13
C VAL A 241 5.94 -0.72 -14.41
N GLY A 242 5.48 0.20 -15.25
CA GLY A 242 6.17 1.44 -15.56
C GLY A 242 5.40 2.63 -15.00
N GLY A 243 6.09 3.70 -14.62
CA GLY A 243 5.42 4.92 -14.17
C GLY A 243 6.30 6.14 -14.16
N ARG A 244 5.68 7.30 -13.95
CA ARG A 244 6.34 8.58 -13.74
C ARG A 244 5.85 9.19 -12.43
N PHE A 245 6.76 9.74 -11.64
CA PHE A 245 6.43 10.61 -10.53
C PHE A 245 6.83 12.04 -10.87
N TYR A 246 5.99 13.01 -10.50
CA TYR A 246 6.27 14.43 -10.67
C TYR A 246 6.36 15.13 -9.30
N PRO A 247 7.55 15.18 -8.67
CA PRO A 247 7.76 15.86 -7.39
C PRO A 247 7.29 17.32 -7.43
N SER A 248 6.58 17.74 -6.37
CA SER A 248 6.06 19.11 -6.22
C SER A 248 7.15 20.18 -6.07
N ARG A 249 8.40 19.77 -5.89
CA ARG A 249 9.61 20.63 -5.85
C ARG A 249 10.75 19.92 -6.57
N PRO A 250 11.67 20.67 -7.20
CA PRO A 250 12.89 20.09 -7.75
C PRO A 250 13.66 19.24 -6.73
N LEU A 251 14.11 18.08 -7.17
CA LEU A 251 15.06 17.24 -6.43
C LEU A 251 16.41 17.96 -6.30
N PRO A 252 17.15 17.74 -5.19
CA PRO A 252 18.55 18.16 -5.12
C PRO A 252 19.42 17.30 -6.05
N PRO A 253 20.58 17.80 -6.51
CA PRO A 253 21.53 17.00 -7.28
C PRO A 253 21.91 15.71 -6.53
N LEU A 254 21.87 14.57 -7.23
CA LEU A 254 22.15 13.27 -6.61
C LEU A 254 23.63 13.16 -6.19
N PRO A 255 23.91 12.77 -4.93
CA PRO A 255 25.29 12.56 -4.49
C PRO A 255 25.90 11.32 -5.17
N ALA A 256 27.22 11.32 -5.38
CA ALA A 256 27.95 10.12 -5.80
C ALA A 256 27.79 9.01 -4.75
N TRP A 257 27.57 7.76 -5.19
CA TRP A 257 27.37 6.63 -4.29
C TRP A 257 28.58 6.41 -3.37
N ARG A 258 28.34 6.34 -2.07
CA ARG A 258 29.32 5.90 -1.05
C ARG A 258 28.90 4.51 -0.59
N ILE A 259 29.33 3.50 -1.34
CA ILE A 259 28.92 2.11 -1.12
C ILE A 259 29.80 1.47 -0.03
N PRO A 260 29.23 0.81 1.00
CA PRO A 260 29.99 0.10 2.03
C PRO A 260 30.38 -1.30 1.51
N THR A 261 31.47 -1.36 0.75
CA THR A 261 31.92 -2.56 0.03
C THR A 261 32.51 -3.64 0.92
N ASN A 262 32.95 -3.30 2.14
CA ASN A 262 33.58 -4.26 3.06
C ASN A 262 32.60 -4.96 4.01
N VAL A 263 31.29 -4.64 3.97
CA VAL A 263 30.26 -5.30 4.77
C VAL A 263 29.17 -6.00 3.94
N ILE A 264 29.01 -5.63 2.68
CA ILE A 264 28.02 -6.23 1.78
C ILE A 264 28.70 -7.32 0.96
N HIS A 265 28.35 -8.58 1.26
CA HIS A 265 28.93 -9.78 0.65
C HIS A 265 27.84 -10.72 0.18
N GLU A 266 28.14 -11.50 -0.85
CA GLU A 266 27.31 -12.64 -1.24
C GLU A 266 27.42 -13.80 -0.25
N PRO A 267 26.38 -14.63 -0.07
CA PRO A 267 25.08 -14.56 -0.74
C PRO A 267 24.11 -13.60 -0.04
N PHE A 268 23.42 -12.77 -0.82
CA PHE A 268 22.23 -12.05 -0.36
C PHE A 268 21.06 -12.34 -1.32
N ILE A 269 19.85 -12.22 -0.79
CA ILE A 269 18.58 -12.55 -1.46
C ILE A 269 17.65 -11.34 -1.59
N SER A 270 18.07 -10.22 -1.03
CA SER A 270 17.52 -8.90 -1.30
C SER A 270 18.64 -7.87 -1.13
N PHE A 271 18.62 -6.87 -2.00
CA PHE A 271 19.43 -5.67 -1.92
C PHE A 271 18.59 -4.45 -2.30
N THR A 272 18.78 -3.35 -1.57
CA THR A 272 18.19 -2.04 -1.86
C THR A 272 19.29 -0.99 -1.73
N ALA A 273 19.35 -0.07 -2.69
CA ALA A 273 20.10 1.18 -2.58
C ALA A 273 19.17 2.35 -2.90
N ALA A 274 19.24 3.42 -2.10
CA ALA A 274 18.53 4.67 -2.33
C ALA A 274 19.48 5.85 -2.11
N ARG A 275 19.35 6.91 -2.92
CA ARG A 275 19.98 8.22 -2.68
C ARG A 275 19.01 9.37 -3.00
N GLY A 276 19.24 10.56 -2.44
CA GLY A 276 18.26 11.66 -2.48
C GLY A 276 17.11 11.49 -1.47
N ALA A 277 17.18 10.47 -0.60
CA ALA A 277 16.10 10.07 0.28
C ALA A 277 16.04 10.84 1.61
N GLY A 278 17.11 11.54 2.00
CA GLY A 278 17.24 12.16 3.32
C GLY A 278 16.15 13.19 3.61
N ARG A 279 15.87 14.07 2.63
CA ARG A 279 14.79 15.07 2.72
C ARG A 279 13.39 14.46 2.82
N TRP A 280 13.17 13.26 2.31
CA TRP A 280 11.90 12.56 2.44
C TRP A 280 11.78 11.90 3.82
N LEU A 281 12.87 11.27 4.30
CA LEU A 281 12.96 10.68 5.64
C LEU A 281 12.74 11.72 6.75
N GLU A 282 13.32 12.92 6.65
CA GLU A 282 13.13 14.02 7.62
C GLU A 282 11.65 14.42 7.83
N ARG A 283 10.80 14.29 6.80
CA ARG A 283 9.37 14.61 6.90
C ARG A 283 8.60 13.54 7.66
N GLN A 284 9.11 12.32 7.72
CA GLN A 284 8.38 11.18 8.28
C GLN A 284 8.31 11.25 9.79
N TRP A 285 7.09 11.28 10.33
CA TRP A 285 6.86 11.35 11.79
C TRP A 285 7.52 10.19 12.55
N TRP A 286 7.59 9.01 11.94
CA TRP A 286 8.16 7.79 12.52
C TRP A 286 9.70 7.77 12.49
N PHE A 287 10.33 8.56 11.61
CA PHE A 287 11.79 8.61 11.46
C PHE A 287 12.45 9.61 12.43
N ARG A 288 11.69 10.55 13.01
CA ARG A 288 12.20 11.58 13.94
C ARG A 288 13.11 11.09 15.08
N PRO A 289 12.88 9.92 15.72
CA PRO A 289 13.80 9.41 16.75
C PRO A 289 15.17 8.95 16.19
N LEU A 290 15.23 8.65 14.88
CA LEU A 290 16.40 8.13 14.17
C LEU A 290 17.15 9.20 13.36
N ALA A 291 16.53 10.35 13.12
CA ALA A 291 17.08 11.42 12.30
C ALA A 291 18.44 11.92 12.78
N LEU A 292 19.35 12.18 11.85
CA LEU A 292 20.72 12.66 12.10
C LEU A 292 20.91 14.08 11.56
N ARG A 293 22.00 14.76 11.95
CA ARG A 293 22.36 16.09 11.41
C ARG A 293 23.86 16.16 11.10
N PRO A 294 24.27 16.33 9.83
CA PRO A 294 23.42 16.30 8.62
C PRO A 294 22.75 14.93 8.46
N GLN A 295 21.55 14.91 7.87
CA GLN A 295 20.84 13.66 7.59
C GLN A 295 21.54 12.89 6.45
N PRO A 296 21.88 11.60 6.63
CA PRO A 296 22.30 10.75 5.53
C PRO A 296 21.28 10.74 4.40
N ASP A 297 21.79 10.98 3.19
CA ASP A 297 21.00 11.06 1.98
C ASP A 297 21.10 9.79 1.12
N GLN A 298 21.83 8.77 1.61
CA GLN A 298 21.91 7.43 0.99
C GLN A 298 21.60 6.34 2.02
N LEU A 299 21.02 5.25 1.55
CA LEU A 299 20.65 4.09 2.37
C LEU A 299 20.87 2.81 1.57
N PHE A 300 21.57 1.85 2.18
CA PHE A 300 21.74 0.50 1.66
C PHE A 300 21.07 -0.49 2.61
N ILE A 301 20.32 -1.46 2.08
CA ILE A 301 19.69 -2.54 2.85
C ILE A 301 19.97 -3.86 2.14
N TRP A 302 20.37 -4.90 2.86
CA TRP A 302 20.53 -6.24 2.30
C TRP A 302 20.05 -7.32 3.27
N THR A 303 19.64 -8.47 2.72
CA THR A 303 19.26 -9.64 3.50
C THR A 303 20.00 -10.88 3.02
N LEU A 304 20.66 -11.57 3.94
CA LEU A 304 21.30 -12.88 3.70
C LEU A 304 20.24 -14.00 3.72
N PRO A 305 20.46 -15.13 3.02
CA PRO A 305 19.55 -16.28 3.07
C PRO A 305 19.55 -16.98 4.43
N GLN A 306 18.60 -17.91 4.60
CA GLN A 306 18.48 -18.91 5.68
C GLN A 306 17.96 -18.38 7.01
N ILE A 307 18.53 -17.29 7.55
CA ILE A 307 18.09 -16.75 8.85
C ILE A 307 17.23 -15.50 8.61
N PRO A 308 15.91 -15.53 8.88
CA PRO A 308 14.98 -14.45 8.53
C PRO A 308 15.32 -13.05 9.07
N PHE A 309 16.14 -13.01 10.12
CA PHE A 309 16.57 -11.83 10.84
C PHE A 309 17.94 -11.29 10.37
N GLN A 310 18.64 -11.96 9.44
CA GLN A 310 19.90 -11.46 8.84
C GLN A 310 19.62 -10.38 7.77
N THR A 311 18.80 -9.39 8.15
CA THR A 311 18.62 -8.14 7.42
C THR A 311 19.47 -7.05 8.06
N PHE A 312 20.17 -6.31 7.21
CA PHE A 312 21.13 -5.29 7.58
C PHE A 312 20.83 -4.00 6.84
N ALA A 313 21.25 -2.88 7.40
CA ALA A 313 21.21 -1.58 6.76
C ALA A 313 22.51 -0.82 6.99
N ALA A 314 22.90 0.05 6.06
CA ALA A 314 24.04 0.94 6.20
C ALA A 314 23.75 2.32 5.61
N GLU A 315 24.18 3.36 6.32
CA GLU A 315 24.06 4.77 5.90
C GLU A 315 25.45 5.44 5.97
N PRO A 316 25.92 6.13 4.89
CA PRO A 316 27.18 6.85 4.90
C PRO A 316 27.07 8.11 5.76
N VAL A 317 28.02 8.28 6.67
CA VAL A 317 28.13 9.42 7.58
C VAL A 317 29.50 10.10 7.46
N ALA A 318 29.66 11.26 8.09
CA ALA A 318 30.95 11.95 8.20
C ALA A 318 31.78 11.37 9.36
N ASP A 319 31.25 11.42 10.59
CA ASP A 319 31.80 10.76 11.78
C ASP A 319 30.76 9.79 12.37
N PRO A 320 31.05 8.48 12.41
CA PRO A 320 30.10 7.48 12.87
C PRO A 320 29.98 7.45 14.41
N ASN A 321 31.02 7.86 15.15
CA ASN A 321 30.93 7.92 16.62
C ASN A 321 30.10 9.13 17.06
N ALA A 322 30.26 10.28 16.39
CA ALA A 322 29.41 11.45 16.61
C ALA A 322 27.95 11.15 16.26
N ALA A 323 27.70 10.46 15.14
CA ALA A 323 26.36 10.07 14.72
C ALA A 323 25.69 9.07 15.69
N LEU A 324 26.43 8.08 16.23
CA LEU A 324 25.93 7.20 17.30
C LEU A 324 25.60 7.98 18.59
N GLY A 325 26.43 8.96 18.95
CA GLY A 325 26.18 9.84 20.10
C GLY A 325 24.90 10.65 19.93
N GLN A 326 24.70 11.24 18.74
CA GLN A 326 23.47 11.95 18.38
C GLN A 326 22.24 11.03 18.44
N LEU A 327 22.32 9.85 17.82
CA LEU A 327 21.22 8.89 17.79
C LEU A 327 20.81 8.44 19.20
N ARG A 328 21.79 8.15 20.06
CA ARG A 328 21.58 7.84 21.49
C ARG A 328 20.90 8.99 22.23
N GLY A 329 21.27 10.24 21.92
CA GLY A 329 20.60 11.44 22.45
C GLY A 329 19.15 11.57 21.98
N ASN A 330 18.89 11.39 20.69
CA ASN A 330 17.56 11.51 20.10
C ASN A 330 16.57 10.44 20.61
N LEU A 331 17.03 9.19 20.76
CA LEU A 331 16.23 8.11 21.33
C LEU A 331 15.87 8.36 22.79
N ALA A 332 16.80 8.92 23.58
CA ALA A 332 16.56 9.28 24.99
C ALA A 332 15.65 10.51 25.16
N ALA A 333 15.74 11.48 24.24
CA ALA A 333 14.89 12.67 24.25
C ALA A 333 13.43 12.41 23.80
N ASN A 334 13.19 11.33 23.05
CA ASN A 334 11.87 11.00 22.50
C ASN A 334 11.41 9.62 22.99
N THR A 335 10.81 9.53 24.17
CA THR A 335 10.33 8.26 24.76
C THR A 335 9.05 7.68 24.14
N SER A 336 8.49 8.32 23.10
CA SER A 336 7.21 7.91 22.48
C SER A 336 7.25 6.54 21.78
N TRP A 337 8.45 6.01 21.50
CA TRP A 337 8.65 4.66 20.96
C TRP A 337 8.59 3.58 22.05
N GLU A 338 9.04 3.87 23.28
CA GLU A 338 9.14 2.88 24.37
C GLU A 338 7.79 2.25 24.71
N GLY A 339 6.75 3.09 24.89
CA GLY A 339 5.37 2.67 25.19
C GLY A 339 4.65 1.91 24.06
N GLN A 340 5.34 1.63 22.95
CA GLN A 340 4.83 0.78 21.88
C GLN A 340 5.20 -0.70 22.09
N PHE A 341 6.22 -0.99 22.90
CA PHE A 341 6.76 -2.34 23.12
C PHE A 341 6.11 -3.04 24.32
N THR A 342 6.06 -4.37 24.27
CA THR A 342 5.55 -5.25 25.35
C THR A 342 6.59 -5.53 26.43
N THR A 343 7.88 -5.36 26.12
CA THR A 343 9.00 -5.49 27.05
C THR A 343 9.73 -4.15 27.20
N PRO A 344 10.31 -3.85 28.37
CA PRO A 344 11.14 -2.65 28.54
C PRO A 344 12.44 -2.80 27.75
N LEU A 345 12.59 -1.98 26.71
CA LEU A 345 13.81 -1.91 25.93
C LEU A 345 14.85 -1.03 26.63
N LYS A 346 16.10 -1.48 26.65
CA LYS A 346 17.25 -0.72 27.14
C LYS A 346 18.23 -0.48 26.00
N VAL A 347 18.63 0.78 25.81
CA VAL A 347 19.56 1.21 24.78
C VAL A 347 20.90 1.56 25.43
N THR A 348 21.96 0.86 25.04
CA THR A 348 23.31 1.02 25.61
C THR A 348 24.30 1.37 24.51
N LEU A 349 25.08 2.44 24.68
CA LEU A 349 26.20 2.80 23.79
C LEU A 349 27.52 2.39 24.46
N ALA A 350 28.25 1.45 23.85
CA ALA A 350 29.56 1.01 24.31
C ALA A 350 30.42 0.56 23.11
N GLY A 351 31.73 0.82 23.15
CA GLY A 351 32.68 0.31 22.14
C GLY A 351 32.34 0.62 20.67
N GLY A 352 31.81 1.82 20.38
CA GLY A 352 31.37 2.18 19.02
C GLY A 352 30.09 1.47 18.56
N ARG A 353 29.28 0.93 19.48
CA ARG A 353 28.05 0.19 19.18
C ARG A 353 26.91 0.58 20.11
N LEU A 354 25.79 0.99 19.52
CA LEU A 354 24.50 1.17 20.16
C LEU A 354 23.75 -0.17 20.12
N SER A 355 23.49 -0.77 21.26
CA SER A 355 22.81 -2.07 21.37
C SER A 355 21.45 -1.93 22.06
N PHE A 356 20.44 -2.58 21.50
CA PHE A 356 19.09 -2.66 22.04
C PHE A 356 18.93 -4.01 22.75
N THR A 357 18.57 -3.97 24.02
CA THR A 357 18.40 -5.16 24.88
C THR A 357 17.01 -5.17 25.51
N GLY A 358 16.53 -6.35 25.94
CA GLY A 358 15.13 -6.55 26.35
C GLY A 358 14.21 -7.06 25.23
N THR A 359 14.75 -7.28 24.03
CA THR A 359 14.10 -8.04 22.95
C THR A 359 14.33 -9.56 23.13
N PRO A 360 13.28 -10.41 23.03
CA PRO A 360 13.45 -11.85 22.85
C PRO A 360 13.99 -12.19 21.46
N PHE A 361 14.77 -13.26 21.36
CA PHE A 361 15.33 -13.89 20.13
C PHE A 361 16.28 -13.06 19.26
N ILE A 362 16.26 -11.72 19.34
CA ILE A 362 17.09 -10.81 18.54
C ILE A 362 17.86 -9.84 19.43
N ALA A 363 19.01 -9.35 18.95
CA ALA A 363 19.80 -8.31 19.59
C ALA A 363 20.06 -7.17 18.58
N PRO A 364 19.08 -6.26 18.38
CA PRO A 364 19.24 -5.15 17.44
C PRO A 364 20.42 -4.27 17.83
N TYR A 365 21.15 -3.77 16.83
CA TYR A 365 22.27 -2.88 17.04
C TYR A 365 22.43 -1.88 15.89
N ILE A 366 23.16 -0.82 16.18
CA ILE A 366 23.75 0.10 15.20
C ILE A 366 25.20 0.32 15.65
N GLN A 367 26.15 0.13 14.74
CA GLN A 367 27.59 0.25 15.02
C GLN A 367 28.26 1.25 14.08
N ALA A 368 29.34 1.85 14.57
CA ALA A 368 30.23 2.67 13.78
C ALA A 368 31.13 1.77 12.94
N ASP A 369 31.16 2.01 11.63
CA ASP A 369 32.04 1.30 10.71
C ASP A 369 32.90 2.28 9.89
N ARG A 370 34.08 1.83 9.48
CA ARG A 370 35.11 2.64 8.82
C ARG A 370 35.81 1.83 7.74
N GLU A 371 35.55 2.19 6.49
CA GLU A 371 36.17 1.60 5.31
C GLU A 371 37.10 2.60 4.61
N ALA A 372 37.98 2.11 3.72
CA ALA A 372 38.85 2.95 2.91
C ALA A 372 38.09 3.97 2.03
N HIS A 373 36.80 3.70 1.73
CA HIS A 373 35.95 4.53 0.88
C HIS A 373 34.87 5.30 1.67
N GLY A 374 34.90 5.26 3.01
CA GLY A 374 34.08 6.12 3.85
C GLY A 374 33.73 5.55 5.22
N ASN A 375 33.10 6.40 6.03
CA ASN A 375 32.56 6.02 7.33
C ASN A 375 31.05 5.74 7.23
N PHE A 376 30.56 4.78 8.00
CA PHE A 376 29.18 4.30 7.95
C PHE A 376 28.59 4.12 9.36
N LEU A 377 27.27 4.27 9.46
CA LEU A 377 26.50 3.59 10.49
C LEU A 377 25.95 2.31 9.89
N MET A 378 26.24 1.17 10.51
CA MET A 378 25.71 -0.13 10.12
C MET A 378 24.75 -0.66 11.18
N GLY A 379 23.53 -1.03 10.79
CA GLY A 379 22.52 -1.64 11.65
C GLY A 379 22.17 -3.07 11.27
N GLY A 380 21.69 -3.85 12.24
CA GLY A 380 21.21 -5.21 12.01
C GLY A 380 20.64 -5.86 13.28
N PHE A 381 20.14 -7.10 13.15
CA PHE A 381 19.59 -7.89 14.27
C PHE A 381 20.48 -9.05 14.72
N PHE A 382 21.47 -9.42 13.88
CA PHE A 382 22.44 -10.50 14.07
C PHE A 382 23.84 -10.04 13.63
N PRO A 383 24.94 -10.68 14.06
CA PRO A 383 26.27 -10.34 13.57
C PRO A 383 26.37 -10.52 12.05
N ASN A 384 26.81 -9.48 11.34
CA ASN A 384 27.22 -9.61 9.95
C ASN A 384 28.58 -10.29 9.91
N THR A 385 28.63 -11.55 9.50
CA THR A 385 29.89 -12.30 9.45
C THR A 385 30.37 -12.30 8.00
N PRO A 386 31.46 -11.59 7.64
CA PRO A 386 31.93 -11.54 6.27
C PRO A 386 32.37 -12.94 5.81
N ARG A 387 31.56 -13.55 4.96
CA ARG A 387 31.79 -14.85 4.32
C ARG A 387 31.19 -14.79 2.92
N GLY A 388 32.01 -14.54 1.91
CA GLY A 388 31.48 -14.36 0.56
C GLY A 388 32.50 -14.06 -0.52
N GLN A 389 32.01 -14.12 -1.75
CA GLN A 389 32.64 -13.50 -2.92
C GLN A 389 32.56 -11.96 -2.81
N PRO A 390 33.42 -11.20 -3.53
CA PRO A 390 33.25 -9.76 -3.70
C PRO A 390 31.93 -9.41 -4.39
N TRP A 391 31.55 -8.14 -4.29
CA TRP A 391 30.28 -7.58 -4.79
C TRP A 391 29.92 -8.01 -6.23
N PRO A 392 28.67 -8.48 -6.50
CA PRO A 392 28.30 -9.00 -7.82
C PRO A 392 28.40 -7.93 -8.93
N PRO A 393 29.18 -8.18 -10.01
CA PRO A 393 29.45 -7.18 -11.04
C PRO A 393 28.20 -6.60 -11.72
N LYS A 394 27.15 -7.41 -11.90
CA LYS A 394 25.87 -6.94 -12.47
C LYS A 394 25.24 -5.84 -11.60
N LEU A 395 25.23 -6.03 -10.29
CA LEU A 395 24.63 -5.05 -9.37
C LEU A 395 25.49 -3.79 -9.24
N LEU A 396 26.81 -3.90 -9.39
CA LEU A 396 27.68 -2.74 -9.53
C LEU A 396 27.40 -1.94 -10.81
N ALA A 397 27.13 -2.61 -11.94
CA ALA A 397 26.77 -1.97 -13.19
C ALA A 397 25.42 -1.21 -13.11
N GLU A 398 24.43 -1.74 -12.38
CA GLU A 398 23.18 -1.01 -12.11
C GLU A 398 23.45 0.28 -11.31
N LEU A 399 24.24 0.18 -10.22
CA LEU A 399 24.57 1.33 -9.37
C LEU A 399 25.48 2.37 -10.06
N ALA A 400 26.18 2.00 -11.13
CA ALA A 400 27.00 2.93 -11.92
C ALA A 400 26.17 3.95 -12.73
N GLN A 401 24.86 3.76 -12.86
CA GLN A 401 23.98 4.70 -13.57
C GLN A 401 23.93 6.06 -12.84
N PRO A 402 24.34 7.17 -13.49
CA PRO A 402 24.55 8.45 -12.81
C PRO A 402 23.26 9.10 -12.32
N ASN A 403 22.11 8.78 -12.93
CA ASN A 403 20.78 9.28 -12.58
C ASN A 403 19.92 8.30 -11.74
N LEU A 404 20.45 7.14 -11.35
CA LEU A 404 19.71 6.18 -10.51
C LEU A 404 19.44 6.75 -9.11
N VAL A 405 18.17 6.87 -8.73
CA VAL A 405 17.72 7.35 -7.41
C VAL A 405 17.49 6.19 -6.46
N TYR A 406 16.87 5.11 -6.94
CA TYR A 406 16.53 3.93 -6.16
C TYR A 406 16.73 2.67 -7.00
N TYR A 407 17.33 1.64 -6.40
CA TYR A 407 17.38 0.29 -6.95
C TYR A 407 17.01 -0.72 -5.87
N HIS A 408 16.19 -1.68 -6.22
CA HIS A 408 15.86 -2.82 -5.38
C HIS A 408 15.82 -4.09 -6.22
N TRP A 409 16.50 -5.12 -5.72
CA TRP A 409 16.37 -6.48 -6.20
C TRP A 409 16.04 -7.39 -5.03
N GLU A 410 15.21 -8.39 -5.28
CA GLU A 410 15.02 -9.51 -4.38
C GLU A 410 14.72 -10.80 -5.13
N PHE A 411 14.97 -11.94 -4.48
CA PHE A 411 14.39 -13.21 -4.85
C PHE A 411 13.12 -13.43 -4.01
N THR A 412 11.99 -13.02 -4.58
CA THR A 412 10.74 -12.76 -3.85
C THR A 412 10.21 -13.98 -3.12
N SER A 413 10.32 -15.20 -3.68
CA SER A 413 9.92 -16.45 -2.99
C SER A 413 10.73 -16.76 -1.73
N GLN A 414 12.01 -16.41 -1.64
CA GLN A 414 12.77 -16.57 -0.40
C GLN A 414 12.43 -15.46 0.60
N ARG A 415 12.27 -14.21 0.14
CA ARG A 415 11.83 -13.11 1.01
C ARG A 415 10.43 -13.32 1.58
N LEU A 416 9.52 -13.95 0.84
CA LEU A 416 8.20 -14.37 1.32
C LEU A 416 8.23 -15.50 2.36
N LYS A 417 9.33 -16.26 2.48
CA LYS A 417 9.52 -17.22 3.58
C LYS A 417 9.94 -16.49 4.85
N GLU A 418 10.83 -15.52 4.74
CA GLU A 418 11.46 -14.83 5.88
C GLU A 418 10.62 -13.67 6.44
N LEU A 419 10.07 -12.81 5.59
CA LEU A 419 9.36 -11.59 6.00
C LEU A 419 8.17 -11.86 6.94
N PRO A 420 7.35 -12.92 6.75
CA PRO A 420 6.31 -13.27 7.71
C PRO A 420 6.87 -13.56 9.11
N GLN A 421 8.04 -14.20 9.23
CA GLN A 421 8.65 -14.51 10.53
C GLN A 421 9.26 -13.26 11.18
N LEU A 422 9.96 -12.43 10.39
CA LEU A 422 10.50 -11.14 10.83
C LEU A 422 9.38 -10.22 11.36
N THR A 423 8.29 -10.10 10.59
CA THR A 423 7.14 -9.27 10.96
C THR A 423 6.35 -9.86 12.12
N GLN A 424 6.17 -11.19 12.21
CA GLN A 424 5.54 -11.84 13.37
C GLN A 424 6.21 -11.46 14.69
N LEU A 425 7.53 -11.35 14.73
CA LEU A 425 8.28 -10.89 15.90
C LEU A 425 7.98 -9.42 16.20
N LEU A 426 8.08 -8.52 15.22
CA LEU A 426 7.75 -7.09 15.41
C LEU A 426 6.29 -6.88 15.89
N LEU A 427 5.35 -7.68 15.40
CA LEU A 427 3.93 -7.64 15.81
C LEU A 427 3.72 -8.21 17.22
N LEU A 428 4.49 -9.23 17.64
CA LEU A 428 4.52 -9.70 19.02
C LEU A 428 5.04 -8.61 19.96
N LEU A 429 6.18 -8.00 19.60
CA LEU A 429 6.81 -6.92 20.37
C LEU A 429 5.90 -5.69 20.50
N THR A 430 5.07 -5.38 19.51
CA THR A 430 4.18 -4.21 19.52
C THR A 430 2.72 -4.52 19.88
N ASN A 431 2.45 -5.74 20.38
CA ASN A 431 1.13 -6.27 20.73
C ASN A 431 0.06 -6.08 19.63
N ARG A 432 0.42 -6.36 18.38
CA ARG A 432 -0.46 -6.30 17.21
C ARG A 432 -0.95 -7.69 16.80
N ARG A 433 -2.07 -7.73 16.07
CA ARG A 433 -2.52 -8.97 15.42
C ARG A 433 -1.51 -9.43 14.39
N GLN A 434 -1.31 -10.73 14.31
CA GLN A 434 -0.62 -11.41 13.20
C GLN A 434 -1.69 -11.80 12.16
N LEU A 435 -1.26 -12.05 10.93
CA LEU A 435 -2.03 -12.78 9.93
C LEU A 435 -2.47 -14.13 10.55
N LEU A 436 -3.72 -14.55 10.34
CA LEU A 436 -4.24 -15.76 10.97
C LEU A 436 -3.75 -16.99 10.21
N GLY A 437 -3.27 -18.02 10.93
CA GLY A 437 -2.87 -19.28 10.28
C GLY A 437 -4.07 -19.93 9.58
N GLY A 438 -3.88 -20.34 8.31
CA GLY A 438 -4.94 -20.89 7.47
C GLY A 438 -5.90 -19.85 6.89
N SER A 439 -5.63 -18.54 7.00
CA SER A 439 -6.43 -17.50 6.34
C SER A 439 -6.27 -17.53 4.81
N ALA A 440 -7.08 -16.71 4.10
CA ALA A 440 -6.98 -16.61 2.64
C ALA A 440 -5.67 -15.97 2.20
N GLY A 441 -5.24 -14.89 2.87
CA GLY A 441 -3.99 -14.20 2.59
C GLY A 441 -2.77 -15.01 2.97
N GLU A 442 -2.81 -15.77 4.06
CA GLU A 442 -1.70 -16.67 4.44
C GLU A 442 -1.52 -17.79 3.41
N ARG A 443 -2.61 -18.44 2.98
CA ARG A 443 -2.58 -19.45 1.90
C ARG A 443 -2.15 -18.86 0.56
N TRP A 444 -2.54 -17.63 0.24
CA TRP A 444 -2.06 -16.93 -0.96
C TRP A 444 -0.56 -16.65 -0.90
N LEU A 445 -0.05 -16.08 0.19
CA LEU A 445 1.38 -15.83 0.40
C LEU A 445 2.22 -17.11 0.34
N GLN A 446 1.75 -18.23 0.90
CA GLN A 446 2.40 -19.53 0.74
C GLN A 446 2.46 -19.97 -0.73
N ARG A 447 1.36 -19.79 -1.49
CA ARG A 447 1.27 -20.18 -2.91
C ARG A 447 2.13 -19.31 -3.83
N VAL A 448 2.23 -18.01 -3.60
CA VAL A 448 3.12 -17.15 -4.39
C VAL A 448 4.58 -17.27 -3.94
N GLY A 449 4.81 -17.50 -2.65
CA GLY A 449 6.13 -17.79 -2.06
C GLY A 449 6.78 -19.10 -2.52
N SER A 450 6.09 -19.92 -3.31
CA SER A 450 6.66 -21.10 -3.97
C SER A 450 6.92 -20.92 -5.48
N THR A 451 6.48 -19.82 -6.09
CA THR A 451 6.52 -19.61 -7.55
C THR A 451 7.19 -18.32 -8.00
N TRP A 452 7.14 -17.25 -7.21
CA TRP A 452 7.71 -15.97 -7.60
C TRP A 452 9.25 -16.01 -7.59
N GLY A 453 9.84 -15.81 -8.77
CA GLY A 453 11.27 -15.60 -8.97
C GLY A 453 11.77 -14.24 -8.48
N SER A 454 12.69 -13.63 -9.21
CA SER A 454 13.24 -12.31 -8.84
C SER A 454 12.33 -11.14 -9.21
N THR A 455 12.25 -10.16 -8.32
CA THR A 455 11.69 -8.84 -8.58
C THR A 455 12.83 -7.82 -8.67
N VAL A 456 12.80 -6.98 -9.71
CA VAL A 456 13.67 -5.80 -9.86
C VAL A 456 12.79 -4.56 -9.89
N THR A 457 13.16 -3.53 -9.13
CA THR A 457 12.55 -2.20 -9.17
C THR A 457 13.65 -1.15 -9.25
N SER A 458 13.52 -0.20 -10.16
CA SER A 458 14.43 0.94 -10.30
C SER A 458 13.65 2.25 -10.43
N ILE A 459 14.25 3.33 -9.95
CA ILE A 459 13.80 4.70 -10.16
C ILE A 459 14.99 5.52 -10.66
N THR A 460 14.86 6.14 -11.83
CA THR A 460 15.85 7.07 -12.40
C THR A 460 15.32 8.50 -12.39
N GLU A 461 16.22 9.47 -12.29
CA GLU A 461 15.94 10.90 -12.51
C GLU A 461 16.08 11.22 -13.99
N GLU A 462 14.98 11.58 -14.65
CA GLU A 462 14.99 12.10 -16.03
C GLU A 462 15.19 13.62 -16.02
N SER A 463 14.63 14.29 -15.01
CA SER A 463 14.91 15.68 -14.68
C SER A 463 14.65 15.92 -13.18
N PRO A 464 15.05 17.06 -12.61
CA PRO A 464 14.75 17.40 -11.22
C PRO A 464 13.26 17.40 -10.84
N ARG A 465 12.33 17.33 -11.82
CA ARG A 465 10.88 17.25 -11.60
C ARG A 465 10.23 16.00 -12.20
N GLU A 466 11.00 15.04 -12.69
CA GLU A 466 10.48 13.80 -13.28
C GLU A 466 11.35 12.60 -12.89
N LEU A 467 10.72 11.65 -12.21
CA LEU A 467 11.31 10.35 -11.88
C LEU A 467 10.62 9.27 -12.70
N LEU A 468 11.40 8.45 -13.40
CA LEU A 468 10.92 7.27 -14.11
C LEU A 468 11.00 6.05 -13.19
N PHE A 469 9.85 5.40 -12.97
CA PHE A 469 9.73 4.14 -12.25
C PHE A 469 9.66 2.98 -13.23
N THR A 470 10.43 1.92 -13.00
CA THR A 470 10.29 0.64 -13.69
C THR A 470 10.40 -0.52 -12.73
N ARG A 471 9.56 -1.54 -12.93
CA ARG A 471 9.62 -2.82 -12.21
C ARG A 471 9.34 -3.97 -13.15
N THR A 472 10.13 -5.04 -13.00
CA THR A 472 9.82 -6.37 -13.55
C THR A 472 9.65 -7.32 -12.37
N ALA A 473 8.49 -7.98 -12.28
CA ALA A 473 8.13 -8.86 -11.16
C ALA A 473 7.18 -9.98 -11.61
N PRO A 474 7.31 -11.22 -11.10
CA PRO A 474 6.44 -12.34 -11.47
C PRO A 474 4.95 -12.09 -11.23
N GLY A 475 4.61 -11.37 -10.15
CA GLY A 475 3.24 -10.97 -9.79
C GLY A 475 3.08 -9.47 -9.52
N GLY A 476 3.92 -8.62 -10.12
CA GLY A 476 3.86 -7.15 -9.97
C GLY A 476 4.33 -6.57 -8.62
N LEU A 477 4.43 -7.41 -7.58
CA LEU A 477 4.72 -7.02 -6.20
C LEU A 477 6.04 -7.62 -5.68
N THR A 478 6.71 -6.88 -4.81
CA THR A 478 7.74 -7.39 -3.91
C THR A 478 7.13 -8.18 -2.75
N ALA A 479 7.95 -8.95 -2.03
CA ALA A 479 7.53 -9.74 -0.88
C ALA A 479 6.92 -8.89 0.24
N ILE A 480 7.45 -7.69 0.48
CA ILE A 480 6.94 -6.76 1.50
C ILE A 480 5.60 -6.14 1.09
N GLU A 481 5.41 -5.83 -0.19
CA GLU A 481 4.14 -5.31 -0.72
C GLU A 481 3.05 -6.39 -0.73
N ALA A 482 3.38 -7.63 -1.13
CA ALA A 482 2.44 -8.75 -1.06
C ALA A 482 2.03 -9.06 0.38
N LEU A 483 2.97 -9.08 1.32
CA LEU A 483 2.67 -9.26 2.75
C LEU A 483 1.82 -8.10 3.29
N ALA A 484 2.09 -6.85 2.88
CA ALA A 484 1.28 -5.70 3.26
C ALA A 484 -0.15 -5.77 2.68
N LEU A 485 -0.30 -6.20 1.42
CA LEU A 485 -1.58 -6.38 0.74
C LEU A 485 -2.44 -7.45 1.44
N ALA A 486 -1.88 -8.62 1.74
CA ALA A 486 -2.58 -9.68 2.47
C ALA A 486 -3.04 -9.21 3.86
N ASN A 487 -2.16 -8.56 4.62
CA ASN A 487 -2.49 -7.99 5.93
C ASN A 487 -3.53 -6.86 5.85
N TRP A 488 -3.52 -6.06 4.77
CA TRP A 488 -4.50 -5.01 4.55
C TRP A 488 -5.87 -5.58 4.21
N ILE A 489 -5.97 -6.54 3.29
CA ILE A 489 -7.24 -7.20 2.93
C ILE A 489 -7.84 -7.93 4.14
N GLU A 490 -7.04 -8.67 4.91
CA GLU A 490 -7.51 -9.37 6.11
C GLU A 490 -7.86 -8.43 7.29
N SER A 491 -7.40 -7.17 7.24
CA SER A 491 -7.69 -6.20 8.30
C SER A 491 -9.19 -6.05 8.52
N PRO A 492 -9.69 -6.10 9.78
CA PRO A 492 -11.08 -5.77 10.09
C PRO A 492 -11.48 -4.31 9.76
N ALA A 493 -10.49 -3.45 9.46
CA ALA A 493 -10.71 -2.07 9.04
C ALA A 493 -10.71 -1.90 7.50
N PHE A 494 -10.41 -2.95 6.72
CA PHE A 494 -10.48 -2.90 5.26
C PHE A 494 -11.89 -2.50 4.78
N PRO A 495 -12.04 -1.61 3.77
CA PRO A 495 -11.00 -1.07 2.88
C PRO A 495 -10.38 0.26 3.34
N ALA A 496 -10.47 0.64 4.62
CA ALA A 496 -9.84 1.87 5.09
C ALA A 496 -8.34 1.85 4.81
N PHE A 497 -7.81 2.97 4.31
CA PHE A 497 -6.39 3.16 4.05
C PHE A 497 -5.61 3.27 5.37
N ASP A 498 -5.44 2.18 6.11
CA ASP A 498 -4.57 2.11 7.28
C ASP A 498 -3.83 0.77 7.37
N LEU A 499 -2.53 0.79 7.09
CA LEU A 499 -1.64 -0.37 7.19
C LEU A 499 -1.26 -0.71 8.65
N ARG A 500 -1.69 0.09 9.63
CA ARG A 500 -1.45 -0.19 11.05
C ARG A 500 -2.35 -1.34 11.53
N LEU A 501 -1.78 -2.54 11.59
CA LEU A 501 -2.46 -3.71 12.13
C LEU A 501 -3.06 -3.44 13.53
N PRO A 502 -4.28 -3.93 13.82
CA PRO A 502 -4.96 -3.66 15.08
C PRO A 502 -4.20 -4.24 16.27
N ARG A 503 -4.32 -3.60 17.45
CA ARG A 503 -3.79 -4.17 18.69
C ARG A 503 -4.52 -5.48 19.04
N ARG A 504 -3.82 -6.44 19.66
CA ARG A 504 -4.48 -7.61 20.24
C ARG A 504 -5.42 -7.13 21.36
N PRO A 505 -6.64 -7.68 21.47
CA PRO A 505 -7.45 -7.45 22.67
C PRO A 505 -6.64 -7.84 23.90
N ARG A 506 -6.60 -6.98 24.92
CA ARG A 506 -6.09 -7.41 26.22
C ARG A 506 -7.00 -8.53 26.70
N LEU A 507 -6.46 -9.74 26.89
CA LEU A 507 -7.17 -10.80 27.60
C LEU A 507 -7.58 -10.20 28.94
N ARG A 508 -8.89 -10.13 29.21
CA ARG A 508 -9.36 -9.78 30.55
C ARG A 508 -8.73 -10.79 31.51
N PRO A 509 -8.17 -10.37 32.66
CA PRO A 509 -7.68 -11.33 33.63
C PRO A 509 -8.81 -12.30 33.94
N VAL A 510 -8.62 -13.57 33.62
CA VAL A 510 -9.56 -14.62 34.02
C VAL A 510 -9.62 -14.51 35.53
N HIS A 511 -10.78 -14.12 36.06
CA HIS A 511 -10.99 -14.03 37.49
C HIS A 511 -10.54 -15.36 38.06
N ARG A 512 -9.52 -15.33 38.93
CA ARG A 512 -8.85 -16.52 39.46
C ARG A 512 -9.90 -17.29 40.24
N ARG A 513 -10.61 -18.19 39.56
CA ARG A 513 -11.72 -18.98 40.09
C ARG A 513 -11.13 -19.66 41.31
N LYS A 514 -11.58 -19.26 42.52
CA LYS A 514 -11.05 -19.81 43.78
C LYS A 514 -11.03 -21.32 43.59
N MET A 515 -9.84 -21.92 43.62
CA MET A 515 -9.74 -23.37 43.62
C MET A 515 -10.59 -23.82 44.80
N LEU A 516 -11.61 -24.64 44.54
CA LEU A 516 -12.33 -25.29 45.62
C LEU A 516 -11.28 -26.02 46.45
N SER A 517 -11.26 -25.73 47.74
CA SER A 517 -10.41 -26.39 48.70
C SER A 517 -10.55 -27.91 48.54
N THR A 518 -9.43 -28.56 48.27
CA THR A 518 -9.34 -30.02 48.20
C THR A 518 -9.96 -30.63 49.47
N PRO A 519 -10.85 -31.65 49.36
CA PRO A 519 -11.33 -32.35 50.53
C PRO A 519 -10.16 -32.97 51.31
N PRO A 520 -10.21 -33.00 52.65
CA PRO A 520 -9.15 -33.61 53.44
C PRO A 520 -9.00 -35.11 53.12
N ARG A 521 -7.75 -35.54 52.95
CA ARG A 521 -7.37 -36.92 52.63
C ARG A 521 -7.66 -37.82 53.85
N PRO A 522 -8.33 -38.97 53.69
CA PRO A 522 -8.55 -39.90 54.81
C PRO A 522 -7.21 -40.45 55.32
N ALA A 523 -7.12 -40.66 56.64
CA ALA A 523 -5.91 -41.12 57.31
C ALA A 523 -5.56 -42.59 56.93
N PRO A 524 -4.26 -42.94 56.87
CA PRO A 524 -3.85 -44.30 56.52
C PRO A 524 -4.12 -45.28 57.67
N VAL A 525 -4.67 -46.44 57.33
CA VAL A 525 -4.81 -47.58 58.24
C VAL A 525 -3.46 -48.30 58.36
N ALA A 526 -3.02 -48.60 59.58
CA ALA A 526 -1.78 -49.33 59.83
C ALA A 526 -1.93 -50.83 59.51
N PRO A 527 -0.86 -51.49 59.00
CA PRO A 527 -0.83 -52.95 58.86
C PRO A 527 -0.70 -53.65 60.22
N ARG A 528 -1.02 -54.95 60.25
CA ARG A 528 -0.81 -55.83 61.41
C ARG A 528 0.68 -56.17 61.60
#